data_AF-A0ABD5PI76-F1
#
_entry.id   AF-A0ABD5PI76-F1
#
_cell.length_a   1.000
_cell.length_b   1.000
_cell.length_c   1.000
_cell.angle_alpha   90.00
_cell.angle_beta   90.00
_cell.angle_gamma   90.00
#
_symmetry.space_group_name_H-M   'P 1'
#
loop_
_entity.id
_entity.type
_entity.pdbx_description
1 polymer ?
#
loop_
_entity_poly.entity_id
_entity_poly.type
_entity_poly.pdbx_seq_one_letter_code
_entity_poly.pdbx_strand_id
1 'polypeptide(L)'
;MECPACGGPVTMEVGPDQPLSASVTDALLAADEAEQIIVARNCWACGWTEDRSVVIDSIETTEGDTDAIERAVLLDDIMSEATAIDSLATLEDALAEIRRQRRLETAASGSPEDVDGG
;
A
#
# COMPACT_ATOMS: atom_id res chain seq x y z
N MET A 1 0.51 -4.80 -25.99
CA MET A 1 1.57 -4.04 -26.68
C MET A 1 1.93 -4.78 -27.95
N GLU A 2 2.14 -4.07 -29.06
CA GLU A 2 2.36 -4.69 -30.38
C GLU A 2 3.84 -4.65 -30.76
N CYS A 3 4.28 -5.63 -31.55
CA CYS A 3 5.63 -5.69 -32.09
C CYS A 3 5.83 -4.60 -33.15
N PRO A 4 6.85 -3.74 -33.05
CA PRO A 4 7.06 -2.68 -34.05
C PRO A 4 7.44 -3.22 -35.43
N ALA A 5 7.96 -4.45 -35.52
CA ALA A 5 8.39 -5.05 -36.78
C ALA A 5 7.26 -5.72 -37.57
N CYS A 6 6.25 -6.28 -36.90
CA CYS A 6 5.22 -7.09 -37.56
C CYS A 6 3.78 -6.89 -37.04
N GLY A 7 3.57 -6.05 -36.02
CA GLY A 7 2.26 -5.87 -35.37
C GLY A 7 1.79 -7.05 -34.51
N GLY A 8 2.60 -8.11 -34.40
CA GLY A 8 2.28 -9.30 -33.60
C GLY A 8 2.31 -9.06 -32.09
N PRO A 9 1.80 -10.02 -31.29
CA PRO A 9 1.82 -9.92 -29.84
C PRO A 9 3.26 -9.96 -29.29
N VAL A 10 3.47 -9.26 -28.17
CA VAL A 10 4.77 -9.17 -27.47
C VAL A 10 4.60 -9.66 -26.03
N THR A 11 5.50 -10.55 -25.59
CA THR A 11 5.67 -10.92 -24.19
C THR A 11 6.74 -10.04 -23.54
N MET A 12 6.66 -9.89 -22.22
CA MET A 12 7.56 -9.05 -21.43
C MET A 12 8.06 -9.84 -20.22
N GLU A 13 9.35 -9.76 -19.96
CA GLU A 13 10.05 -10.47 -18.89
C GLU A 13 10.99 -9.51 -18.17
N VAL A 14 11.17 -9.68 -16.86
CA VAL A 14 12.01 -8.82 -16.03
C VAL A 14 13.21 -9.59 -15.52
N GLY A 15 14.40 -9.20 -15.96
CA GLY A 15 15.70 -9.60 -15.44
C GLY A 15 15.99 -11.10 -15.38
N PRO A 16 17.25 -11.49 -15.15
CA PRO A 16 17.58 -12.88 -14.83
C PRO A 16 17.29 -13.24 -13.35
N ASP A 17 17.26 -12.24 -12.47
CA ASP A 17 17.19 -12.42 -11.02
C ASP A 17 15.77 -12.35 -10.44
N GLN A 18 14.76 -12.09 -11.28
CA GLN A 18 13.36 -12.09 -10.86
C GLN A 18 12.60 -13.31 -11.38
N PRO A 19 11.53 -13.74 -10.69
CA PRO A 19 10.66 -14.79 -11.19
C PRO A 19 10.15 -14.47 -12.60
N LEU A 20 9.98 -15.49 -13.44
CA LEU A 20 9.43 -15.31 -14.80
C LEU A 20 8.01 -14.69 -14.82
N SER A 21 7.31 -14.75 -13.69
CA SER A 21 5.99 -14.14 -13.48
C SER A 21 6.06 -12.73 -12.88
N ALA A 22 7.26 -12.19 -12.63
CA ALA A 22 7.41 -10.89 -12.01
C ALA A 22 6.85 -9.79 -12.92
N SER A 23 6.05 -8.92 -12.33
CA SER A 23 5.59 -7.71 -12.99
C SER A 23 6.70 -6.68 -13.02
N VAL A 24 6.78 -5.88 -14.09
CA VAL A 24 7.66 -4.70 -14.15
C VAL A 24 7.35 -3.74 -13.00
N THR A 25 6.08 -3.61 -12.61
CA THR A 25 5.69 -2.74 -11.50
C THR A 25 6.26 -3.22 -10.17
N ASP A 26 6.17 -4.52 -9.89
CA ASP A 26 6.69 -5.09 -8.65
C ASP A 26 8.22 -4.98 -8.61
N ALA A 27 8.87 -5.19 -9.75
CA ALA A 27 10.30 -5.01 -9.90
C ALA A 27 10.75 -3.58 -9.61
N LEU A 28 10.01 -2.58 -10.12
CA LEU A 28 10.30 -1.16 -9.87
C LEU A 28 10.09 -0.78 -8.40
N LEU A 29 9.07 -1.34 -7.74
CA LEU A 29 8.78 -1.06 -6.33
C LEU A 29 9.77 -1.72 -5.37
N ALA A 30 10.35 -2.84 -5.76
CA ALA A 30 11.33 -3.57 -4.97
C ALA A 30 12.78 -3.12 -5.20
N ALA A 31 13.03 -2.34 -6.25
CA ALA A 31 14.37 -1.92 -6.61
C ALA A 31 14.92 -0.85 -5.67
N ASP A 32 16.23 -0.90 -5.43
CA ASP A 32 16.98 0.10 -4.68
C ASP A 32 17.48 1.24 -5.60
N GLU A 33 17.95 2.33 -4.98
CA GLU A 33 18.61 3.42 -5.72
C GLU A 33 19.84 2.91 -6.49
N ALA A 34 20.02 3.42 -7.70
CA ALA A 34 21.02 2.98 -8.68
C ALA A 34 20.90 1.52 -9.14
N GLU A 35 19.87 0.77 -8.72
CA GLU A 35 19.62 -0.57 -9.23
C GLU A 35 19.18 -0.51 -10.70
N GLN A 36 19.68 -1.47 -11.47
CA GLN A 36 19.38 -1.62 -12.89
C GLN A 36 18.41 -2.78 -13.11
N ILE A 37 17.22 -2.46 -13.60
CA ILE A 37 16.21 -3.44 -14.00
C ILE A 37 16.28 -3.63 -15.52
N ILE A 38 16.45 -4.88 -15.96
CA ILE A 38 16.40 -5.23 -17.37
C ILE A 38 14.99 -5.75 -17.69
N VAL A 39 14.35 -5.17 -18.69
CA VAL A 39 13.06 -5.62 -19.22
C VAL A 39 13.25 -6.12 -20.64
N ALA A 40 13.08 -7.43 -20.84
CA ALA A 40 13.14 -8.07 -22.13
C ALA A 40 11.75 -8.11 -22.78
N ARG A 41 11.68 -7.76 -24.06
CA ARG A 41 10.46 -7.80 -24.87
C ARG A 41 10.66 -8.72 -26.06
N ASN A 42 9.79 -9.73 -26.18
CA ASN A 42 9.94 -10.79 -27.17
C ASN A 42 8.68 -10.90 -28.02
N CYS A 43 8.83 -10.88 -29.35
CA CYS A 43 7.76 -11.19 -30.29
C CYS A 43 7.96 -12.59 -30.86
N TRP A 44 7.11 -13.51 -30.43
CA TRP A 44 7.14 -14.90 -30.92
C TRP A 44 6.69 -15.04 -32.38
N ALA A 45 6.00 -14.05 -32.94
CA ALA A 45 5.51 -14.11 -34.32
C ALA A 45 6.61 -13.88 -35.37
N CYS A 46 7.60 -13.04 -35.08
CA CYS A 46 8.67 -12.70 -36.03
C CYS A 46 10.09 -12.83 -35.46
N GLY A 47 10.23 -13.23 -34.19
CA GLY A 47 11.53 -13.40 -33.53
C GLY A 47 12.20 -12.09 -33.10
N TRP A 48 11.50 -10.97 -33.15
CA TRP A 48 12.03 -9.68 -32.69
C TRP A 48 12.21 -9.70 -31.17
N THR A 49 13.37 -9.27 -30.70
CA THR A 49 13.69 -9.12 -29.28
C THR A 49 14.25 -7.72 -29.00
N GLU A 50 13.99 -7.20 -27.81
CA GLU A 50 14.49 -5.91 -27.34
C GLU A 50 14.71 -5.98 -25.82
N ASP A 51 15.91 -5.64 -25.38
CA ASP A 51 16.21 -5.45 -23.97
C ASP A 51 16.22 -3.95 -23.65
N ARG A 52 15.52 -3.57 -22.60
CA ARG A 52 15.52 -2.21 -22.06
C ARG A 52 16.08 -2.22 -20.67
N SER A 53 16.99 -1.28 -20.42
CA SER A 53 17.53 -1.06 -19.09
C SER A 53 16.84 0.15 -18.47
N VAL A 54 16.36 -0.02 -17.25
CA VAL A 54 15.80 1.03 -16.39
C VAL A 54 16.72 1.15 -15.18
N VAL A 55 17.21 2.37 -14.91
CA VAL A 55 18.04 2.65 -13.74
C VAL A 55 17.27 3.60 -12.84
N ILE A 56 17.16 3.24 -11.56
CA ILE A 56 16.53 4.09 -10.57
C ILE A 56 17.52 5.18 -10.17
N ASP A 57 17.26 6.42 -10.58
CA ASP A 57 18.14 7.56 -10.28
C ASP A 57 18.06 7.95 -8.80
N SER A 58 16.83 8.06 -8.28
CA SER A 58 16.56 8.32 -6.87
C SER A 58 15.22 7.71 -6.45
N ILE A 59 15.08 7.43 -5.16
CA ILE A 59 13.83 7.00 -4.53
C ILE A 59 13.53 7.97 -3.38
N GLU A 60 12.53 8.81 -3.58
CA GLU A 60 12.00 9.63 -2.50
C GLU A 60 11.00 8.82 -1.69
N THR A 61 11.43 8.34 -0.53
CA THR A 61 10.51 7.75 0.45
C THR A 61 9.98 8.85 1.37
N THR A 62 8.67 9.04 1.40
CA THR A 62 8.04 9.73 2.53
C THR A 62 7.90 8.73 3.67
N GLU A 63 8.29 9.10 4.89
CA GLU A 63 7.90 8.33 6.07
C GLU A 63 6.38 8.12 6.03
N GLY A 64 5.93 6.89 6.30
CA GLY A 64 4.51 6.64 6.49
C GLY A 64 4.00 7.54 7.61
N ASP A 65 2.74 7.95 7.54
CA ASP A 65 2.12 8.74 8.60
C ASP A 65 2.28 8.03 9.95
N THR A 66 3.16 8.56 10.80
CA THR A 66 3.52 7.96 12.09
C THR A 66 2.27 7.73 12.93
N ASP A 67 1.32 8.67 12.92
CA ASP A 67 0.07 8.55 13.65
C ASP A 67 -0.79 7.41 13.07
N ALA A 68 -0.79 7.22 11.75
CA ALA A 68 -1.49 6.11 11.10
C ALA A 68 -0.86 4.75 11.43
N ILE A 69 0.48 4.67 11.49
CA ILE A 69 1.21 3.46 11.87
C ILE A 69 0.95 3.11 13.34
N GLU A 70 1.11 4.07 14.25
CA GLU A 70 0.85 3.89 15.68
C GLU A 70 -0.60 3.47 15.92
N ARG A 71 -1.56 4.10 15.22
CA ARG A 71 -2.96 3.73 15.28
C ARG A 71 -3.20 2.31 14.78
N ALA A 72 -2.53 1.87 13.71
CA ALA A 72 -2.68 0.51 13.19
C ALA A 72 -2.16 -0.54 14.19
N VAL A 73 -1.02 -0.30 14.82
CA VAL A 73 -0.46 -1.17 15.87
C VAL A 73 -1.41 -1.26 17.06
N LEU A 74 -1.91 -0.13 17.56
CA LEU A 74 -2.82 -0.12 18.69
C LEU A 74 -4.15 -0.84 18.39
N LEU A 75 -4.65 -0.74 17.16
CA LEU A 75 -5.84 -1.47 16.74
C LEU A 75 -5.62 -2.99 16.72
N ASP A 76 -4.45 -3.45 16.28
CA ASP A 76 -4.09 -4.86 16.30
C ASP A 76 -4.03 -5.41 17.74
N ASP A 77 -3.38 -4.67 18.64
CA ASP A 77 -3.33 -5.01 20.07
C ASP A 77 -4.73 -5.11 20.67
N ILE A 78 -5.60 -4.11 20.42
CA ILE A 78 -6.99 -4.12 20.89
C ILE A 78 -7.76 -5.31 20.33
N MET A 79 -7.59 -5.65 19.05
CA MET A 79 -8.25 -6.81 18.43
C MET A 79 -7.77 -8.13 19.02
N SER A 80 -6.47 -8.26 19.28
CA SER A 80 -5.89 -9.43 19.94
C SER A 80 -6.48 -9.62 21.34
N GLU A 81 -6.47 -8.56 22.16
CA GLU A 81 -7.04 -8.57 23.51
C GLU A 81 -8.55 -8.86 23.48
N ALA A 82 -9.30 -8.22 22.59
CA ALA A 82 -10.75 -8.46 22.45
C ALA A 82 -11.05 -9.90 22.05
N THR A 83 -10.21 -10.52 21.20
CA THR A 83 -10.37 -11.92 20.78
C THR A 83 -10.05 -12.89 21.92
N ALA A 84 -9.19 -12.51 22.87
CA ALA A 84 -8.85 -13.31 24.04
C ALA A 84 -9.92 -13.27 25.16
N ILE A 85 -10.90 -12.34 25.08
CA ILE A 85 -11.97 -12.23 26.07
C ILE A 85 -13.07 -13.26 25.80
N ASP A 86 -13.18 -14.27 26.67
CA ASP A 86 -14.24 -15.29 26.60
C ASP A 86 -15.60 -14.81 27.15
N SER A 87 -15.62 -13.72 27.91
CA SER A 87 -16.81 -13.21 28.60
C SER A 87 -17.58 -12.21 27.74
N LEU A 88 -18.80 -12.59 27.33
CA LEU A 88 -19.70 -11.70 26.59
C LEU A 88 -19.97 -10.39 27.34
N ALA A 89 -20.21 -10.45 28.66
CA ALA A 89 -20.47 -9.27 29.47
C ALA A 89 -19.30 -8.26 29.41
N THR A 90 -18.07 -8.77 29.44
CA THR A 90 -16.87 -7.94 29.35
C THR A 90 -16.72 -7.27 27.97
N LEU A 91 -17.11 -7.96 26.89
CA LEU A 91 -17.15 -7.38 25.55
C LEU A 91 -18.23 -6.30 25.42
N GLU A 92 -19.40 -6.50 26.03
CA GLU A 92 -20.48 -5.50 26.06
C GLU A 92 -20.06 -4.23 26.82
N ASP A 93 -19.40 -4.39 27.96
CA ASP A 93 -18.86 -3.28 28.74
C ASP A 93 -17.78 -2.50 27.95
N ALA A 94 -16.86 -3.21 27.30
CA ALA A 94 -15.85 -2.59 26.44
C ALA A 94 -16.48 -1.81 25.28
N LEU A 95 -17.49 -2.38 24.61
CA LEU A 95 -18.22 -1.71 23.53
C LEU A 95 -18.98 -0.48 24.03
N ALA A 96 -19.58 -0.55 25.22
CA ALA A 96 -20.26 0.59 25.83
C ALA A 96 -19.30 1.75 26.10
N GLU A 97 -18.09 1.47 26.59
CA GLU A 97 -17.06 2.49 26.82
C GLU A 97 -16.54 3.08 25.51
N ILE A 98 -16.24 2.27 24.49
CA ILE A 98 -15.83 2.77 23.16
C ILE A 98 -16.89 3.72 22.58
N ARG A 99 -18.18 3.35 22.70
CA ARG A 99 -19.28 4.20 22.26
C ARG A 99 -19.38 5.49 23.08
N ARG A 100 -19.06 5.45 24.38
CA ARG A 100 -19.03 6.63 25.25
C ARG A 100 -17.91 7.57 24.84
N GLN A 101 -16.69 7.07 24.64
CA GLN A 101 -15.55 7.88 24.22
C GLN A 101 -15.79 8.56 22.86
N ARG A 102 -16.32 7.83 21.88
CA ARG A 102 -16.68 8.41 20.58
C ARG A 102 -17.66 9.59 20.70
N ARG A 103 -18.64 9.49 21.60
CA ARG A 103 -19.58 10.61 21.86
C ARG A 103 -18.87 11.81 22.47
N LEU A 104 -17.92 11.60 23.38
CA LEU A 104 -17.14 12.68 24.01
C LEU A 104 -16.24 13.38 23.00
N GLU A 105 -15.53 12.64 22.14
CA GLU A 105 -14.71 13.20 21.06
C GLU A 105 -15.54 14.03 20.08
N THR A 106 -16.69 13.50 19.65
CA THR A 106 -17.61 14.22 18.74
C THR A 106 -18.12 15.52 19.36
N ALA A 107 -18.42 15.52 20.66
CA ALA A 107 -18.87 16.72 21.38
C ALA A 107 -17.75 17.75 21.56
N ALA A 108 -16.51 17.31 21.78
CA ALA A 108 -15.35 18.20 21.92
C ALA A 108 -14.99 18.89 20.60
N SER A 109 -15.18 18.24 19.45
CA SER A 109 -14.97 18.84 18.14
C SER A 109 -16.11 19.76 17.66
N GLY A 110 -17.22 19.83 18.40
CA GLY A 110 -18.47 20.48 17.99
C GLY A 110 -18.78 21.82 18.69
N SER A 111 -17.79 22.62 19.08
CA SER A 111 -18.03 23.94 19.69
C SER A 111 -17.91 25.08 18.65
N PRO A 112 -19.00 25.52 17.99
CA PRO A 112 -19.05 26.86 17.42
C PRO A 112 -19.22 27.86 18.57
N GLU A 113 -18.47 28.96 18.50
CA GLU A 113 -18.65 30.13 19.34
C GLU A 113 -20.09 30.64 19.20
N ASP A 114 -20.91 30.50 20.24
CA ASP A 114 -22.13 31.28 20.40
C ASP A 114 -21.72 32.73 20.65
N VAL A 115 -21.53 33.49 19.57
CA VAL A 115 -21.42 34.95 19.63
C VAL A 115 -22.83 35.51 19.87
N ASP A 116 -23.11 35.80 21.14
CA ASP A 116 -24.15 36.71 21.57
C ASP A 116 -23.93 38.11 20.96
N GLY A 117 -24.98 38.71 20.41
CA GLY A 117 -24.93 40.00 19.73
C GLY A 117 -26.32 40.58 19.55
N GLY A 118 -26.73 41.40 20.52
CA GLY A 118 -28.03 42.08 20.61
C GLY A 118 -28.21 43.34 19.76
#